data_AF-A0A6P7GMX1-F1
#
_entry.id   AF-A0A6P7GMX1-F1
#
_cell.length_a   1.000
_cell.length_b   1.000
_cell.length_c   1.000
_cell.angle_alpha   90.00
_cell.angle_beta   90.00
_cell.angle_gamma   90.00
#
_symmetry.space_group_name_H-M   'P 1'
#
loop_
_entity.id
_entity.type
_entity.pdbx_description
1 polymer ?
#
loop_
_entity_poly.entity_id
_entity_poly.type
_entity_poly.pdbx_seq_one_letter_code
_entity_poly.pdbx_strand_id
1 'polypeptide(L)'
;MKLYHDTLSTQLLNFGCDPQKLFSYSLLEDHLEALFPLALYMSFMIVKVMISESDEAPDFAEISEKDGDIVNGMNFTVKNMDEYQRRIKDILSFLKDNKYI
;
A
#
# COMPACT_ATOMS: atom_id res chain seq x y z
N MET A 1 4.01 -13.67 0.57
CA MET A 1 3.46 -13.67 -0.80
C MET A 1 3.15 -15.07 -1.33
N LYS A 2 4.05 -16.06 -1.19
CA LYS A 2 3.78 -17.44 -1.62
C LYS A 2 2.47 -18.06 -1.06
N LEU A 3 2.23 -17.94 0.24
CA LEU A 3 0.99 -18.43 0.87
C LEU A 3 -0.29 -17.83 0.25
N TYR A 4 -0.26 -16.54 -0.09
CA TYR A 4 -1.39 -15.87 -0.75
C TYR A 4 -1.65 -16.47 -2.13
N HIS A 5 -0.58 -16.62 -2.93
CA HIS A 5 -0.67 -17.22 -4.25
C HIS A 5 -1.13 -18.68 -4.20
N ASP A 6 -0.62 -19.48 -3.26
CA ASP A 6 -1.01 -20.88 -3.08
C ASP A 6 -2.50 -21.01 -2.72
N THR A 7 -2.98 -20.12 -1.85
CA THR A 7 -4.40 -20.07 -1.45
C THR A 7 -5.28 -19.69 -2.65
N LEU A 8 -4.92 -18.63 -3.38
CA LEU A 8 -5.64 -18.19 -4.57
C LEU A 8 -5.63 -19.28 -5.65
N SER A 9 -4.48 -19.91 -5.89
CA SER A 9 -4.33 -20.99 -6.86
C SER A 9 -5.23 -22.18 -6.53
N THR A 10 -5.35 -22.52 -5.25
CA THR A 10 -6.27 -23.56 -4.78
C THR A 10 -7.73 -23.20 -5.09
N GLN A 11 -8.12 -21.94 -4.87
CA GLN A 11 -9.47 -21.49 -5.21
C GLN A 11 -9.71 -21.51 -6.73
N LEU A 12 -8.75 -21.07 -7.54
CA LEU A 12 -8.83 -21.11 -8.99
C LEU A 12 -9.00 -22.55 -9.51
N LEU A 13 -8.29 -23.51 -8.94
CA LEU A 13 -8.47 -24.93 -9.25
C LEU A 13 -9.88 -25.42 -8.90
N ASN A 14 -10.44 -25.02 -7.76
CA ASN A 14 -11.80 -25.37 -7.37
C ASN A 14 -12.87 -24.83 -8.34
N PHE A 15 -12.57 -23.72 -9.02
CA PHE A 15 -13.42 -23.17 -10.08
C PHE A 15 -13.15 -23.78 -11.47
N GLY A 16 -12.26 -24.77 -11.58
CA GLY A 16 -11.90 -25.41 -12.84
C GLY A 16 -10.96 -24.59 -13.71
N CYS A 17 -10.33 -23.54 -13.16
CA CYS A 17 -9.31 -22.76 -13.85
C CYS A 17 -7.92 -23.39 -13.69
N ASP A 18 -7.02 -23.10 -14.64
CA ASP A 18 -5.59 -23.42 -14.53
C ASP A 18 -4.84 -22.21 -13.94
N PRO A 19 -4.38 -22.25 -12.68
CA PRO A 19 -3.72 -21.13 -12.04
C PRO A 19 -2.40 -20.76 -12.72
N GLN A 20 -1.69 -21.71 -13.31
CA GLN A 20 -0.39 -21.43 -13.94
C GLN A 20 -0.56 -20.65 -15.25
N LYS A 21 -1.69 -20.82 -15.94
CA LYS A 21 -2.02 -20.02 -17.12
C LYS A 21 -2.69 -18.70 -16.77
N LEU A 22 -3.59 -18.69 -15.80
CA LEU A 22 -4.40 -17.52 -15.48
C LEU A 22 -3.65 -16.50 -14.61
N PHE A 23 -2.95 -16.99 -13.59
CA PHE A 23 -2.29 -16.14 -12.61
C PHE A 23 -1.11 -16.88 -11.96
N SER A 24 0.00 -17.02 -12.69
CA SER A 24 1.21 -17.67 -12.19
C SER A 24 1.84 -16.90 -11.04
N TYR A 25 2.70 -17.57 -10.27
CA TYR A 25 3.43 -16.90 -9.19
C TYR A 25 4.37 -15.82 -9.73
N SER A 26 5.01 -16.06 -10.89
CA SER A 26 5.85 -15.07 -11.54
C SER A 26 5.06 -13.81 -11.93
N LEU A 27 3.83 -13.96 -12.43
CA LEU A 27 2.98 -12.82 -12.78
C LEU A 27 2.61 -12.00 -11.54
N LEU A 28 2.38 -12.65 -10.39
CA LEU A 28 2.20 -11.95 -9.13
C LEU A 28 3.45 -11.16 -8.74
N GLU A 29 4.64 -11.75 -8.88
CA GLU A 29 5.91 -11.05 -8.59
C GLU A 29 6.10 -9.83 -9.49
N ASP A 30 5.86 -9.98 -10.81
CA ASP A 30 5.95 -8.88 -11.78
C ASP A 30 4.97 -7.74 -11.44
N HIS A 31 3.73 -8.07 -11.09
CA HIS A 31 2.74 -7.08 -10.66
C HIS A 31 3.15 -6.37 -9.37
N LEU A 32 3.68 -7.10 -8.40
CA LEU A 32 4.14 -6.51 -7.15
C LEU A 32 5.32 -5.56 -7.41
N GLU A 33 6.30 -5.96 -8.20
CA GLU A 33 7.43 -5.12 -8.60
C GLU A 33 6.96 -3.82 -9.26
N ALA A 34 6.02 -3.91 -10.20
CA ALA A 34 5.45 -2.74 -10.88
C ALA A 34 4.66 -1.82 -9.94
N LEU A 35 3.98 -2.37 -8.93
CA LEU A 35 3.10 -1.62 -8.02
C LEU A 35 3.80 -1.13 -6.75
N PHE A 36 4.96 -1.69 -6.38
CA PHE A 36 5.66 -1.32 -5.14
C PHE A 36 5.97 0.17 -5.01
N PRO A 37 6.44 0.90 -6.05
CA PRO A 37 6.68 2.33 -5.96
C PRO A 37 5.41 3.12 -5.61
N LEU A 38 4.28 2.76 -6.23
CA LEU A 38 2.98 3.36 -5.96
C LEU A 38 2.50 3.02 -4.54
N ALA A 39 2.64 1.76 -4.13
CA ALA A 39 2.27 1.31 -2.78
C ALA A 39 3.12 2.00 -1.69
N LEU A 40 4.42 2.17 -1.94
CA LEU A 40 5.33 2.90 -1.04
C LEU A 40 4.91 4.37 -0.93
N TYR A 41 4.62 5.02 -2.06
CA TYR A 41 4.12 6.40 -2.06
C TYR A 41 2.81 6.53 -1.28
N MET A 42 1.85 5.64 -1.52
CA MET A 42 0.57 5.59 -0.78
C MET A 42 0.78 5.36 0.72
N SER A 43 1.78 4.56 1.10
CA SER A 43 2.07 4.28 2.51
C SER A 43 2.46 5.55 3.28
N PHE A 44 3.15 6.50 2.65
CA PHE A 44 3.47 7.79 3.27
C PHE A 44 2.20 8.56 3.64
N MET A 45 1.19 8.57 2.77
CA MET A 45 -0.08 9.24 3.06
C MET A 45 -0.89 8.49 4.13
N ILE A 46 -1.01 7.17 3.99
CA ILE A 46 -1.81 6.35 4.91
C ILE A 46 -1.23 6.41 6.33
N VAL A 47 0.09 6.28 6.48
CA VAL A 47 0.74 6.35 7.79
C VAL A 47 0.52 7.71 8.43
N LYS A 48 0.57 8.82 7.66
CA LYS A 48 0.23 10.14 8.19
C LYS A 48 -1.19 10.16 8.75
N VAL A 49 -2.18 9.71 7.99
CA VAL A 49 -3.59 9.70 8.44
C VAL A 49 -3.79 8.81 9.67
N MET A 50 -3.10 7.68 9.76
CA MET A 50 -3.23 6.74 10.89
C MET A 50 -2.71 7.28 12.22
N ILE A 51 -1.77 8.23 12.19
CA ILE A 51 -1.15 8.82 13.38
C ILE A 51 -1.66 10.23 13.65
N SER A 52 -2.43 10.81 12.73
CA SER A 52 -3.10 12.09 12.94
C SER A 52 -4.06 11.99 14.10
N GLU A 53 -4.06 13.02 14.94
CA GLU A 53 -5.17 13.24 15.85
C GLU A 53 -6.40 13.73 15.07
N SER A 54 -7.59 13.63 15.68
CA SER A 54 -8.85 13.99 15.00
C SER A 54 -8.91 15.45 14.56
N ASP A 55 -8.12 16.34 15.18
CA ASP A 55 -8.03 17.76 14.82
C ASP A 55 -7.02 18.05 13.69
N GLU A 56 -6.20 17.06 13.32
CA GLU A 56 -5.20 17.16 12.25
C GLU A 56 -5.61 16.41 10.98
N ALA A 57 -6.54 15.45 11.12
CA ALA A 57 -6.96 14.59 10.02
C ALA A 57 -7.61 15.43 8.91
N PRO A 58 -7.19 15.22 7.64
CA PRO A 58 -7.78 15.93 6.52
C PRO A 58 -9.26 15.55 6.35
N ASP A 59 -10.10 16.54 6.04
CA ASP A 59 -11.48 16.28 5.68
C ASP A 59 -11.55 15.78 4.24
N PHE A 60 -11.81 14.49 4.08
CA PHE A 60 -11.94 13.86 2.76
C PHE A 60 -13.12 14.39 1.95
N ALA A 61 -14.17 14.90 2.59
CA ALA A 61 -15.28 15.54 1.89
C ALA A 61 -14.82 16.86 1.27
N GLU A 62 -14.08 17.68 2.02
CA GLU A 62 -13.53 18.94 1.51
C GLU A 62 -12.52 18.71 0.36
N ILE A 63 -11.70 17.65 0.43
CA ILE A 63 -10.78 17.27 -0.66
C ILE A 63 -11.56 16.86 -1.92
N SER A 64 -12.64 16.10 -1.76
CA SER A 64 -13.48 15.67 -2.88
C SER A 64 -14.20 16.84 -3.55
N GLU A 65 -14.53 17.89 -2.82
CA GLU A 65 -15.20 19.09 -3.34
C GLU A 65 -14.23 20.02 -4.09
N LYS A 66 -12.94 20.00 -3.75
CA LYS A 66 -11.87 20.79 -4.40
C LYS A 66 -11.18 20.00 -5.52
N ASP A 67 -11.96 19.52 -6.49
CA ASP A 67 -11.51 18.77 -7.67
C ASP A 67 -10.79 17.43 -7.38
N GLY A 68 -10.77 16.96 -6.14
CA GLY A 68 -10.17 15.67 -5.77
C GLY A 68 -8.64 15.67 -5.81
N ASP A 69 -7.98 16.81 -5.58
CA ASP A 69 -6.53 16.88 -5.45
C ASP A 69 -6.05 16.26 -4.13
N ILE A 70 -5.97 14.93 -4.12
CA ILE A 70 -5.57 14.12 -2.97
C ILE A 70 -4.12 14.42 -2.58
N VAL A 71 -3.25 14.76 -3.54
CA VAL A 71 -1.82 15.00 -3.25
C VAL A 71 -1.67 16.24 -2.38
N ASN A 72 -2.36 17.34 -2.73
CA ASN A 72 -2.36 18.54 -1.91
C ASN A 72 -3.19 18.36 -0.63
N GLY A 73 -4.32 17.66 -0.68
CA GLY A 73 -5.14 17.37 0.50
C GLY A 73 -4.41 16.55 1.58
N MET A 74 -3.50 15.67 1.18
CA MET A 74 -2.67 14.86 2.08
C MET A 74 -1.37 15.57 2.52
N ASN A 75 -1.13 16.79 2.05
CA ASN A 75 0.03 17.58 2.43
C ASN A 75 -0.19 18.37 3.74
N PHE A 76 -0.54 17.65 4.80
CA PHE A 76 -0.69 18.20 6.13
C PHE A 76 0.46 17.78 7.06
N THR A 77 0.57 18.48 8.19
CA THR A 77 1.59 18.22 9.22
C THR A 77 0.94 17.44 10.36
N VAL A 78 1.65 16.45 10.90
CA VAL A 78 1.23 15.66 12.06
C VAL A 78 2.04 16.13 13.28
N LYS A 79 1.41 16.19 14.46
CA LYS A 79 2.13 16.45 15.73
C LYS A 79 3.14 15.35 16.02
N ASN A 80 2.78 14.10 15.74
CA ASN A 80 3.59 12.93 16.08
C ASN A 80 4.57 12.53 14.97
N MET A 81 5.42 13.46 14.54
CA MET A 81 6.37 13.24 13.45
C MET A 81 7.42 12.16 13.76
N ASP A 82 7.79 11.96 15.04
CA ASP A 82 8.75 10.92 15.41
C ASP A 82 8.16 9.53 15.17
N GLU A 83 6.89 9.30 15.53
CA GLU A 83 6.18 8.05 15.25
C GLU A 83 5.94 7.85 13.74
N TYR A 84 5.66 8.93 13.00
CA TYR A 84 5.61 8.89 11.53
C TYR A 84 6.90 8.32 10.94
N GLN A 85 8.03 8.95 11.28
CA GLN A 85 9.34 8.58 10.77
C GLN A 85 9.71 7.15 11.17
N ARG A 86 9.38 6.74 12.40
CA ARG A 86 9.61 5.37 12.87
C ARG A 86 8.87 4.35 12.00
N ARG A 87 7.57 4.55 11.75
CA ARG A 87 6.76 3.65 10.91
C ARG A 87 7.20 3.63 9.46
N ILE A 88 7.57 4.78 8.90
CA ILE A 88 8.12 4.84 7.54
C ILE A 88 9.44 4.06 7.44
N LYS A 89 10.30 4.20 8.45
CA LYS A 89 11.54 3.43 8.51
C LYS A 89 11.28 1.93 8.59
N ASP A 90 10.31 1.50 9.40
CA ASP A 90 9.92 0.08 9.49
C ASP A 90 9.46 -0.46 8.13
N ILE A 91 8.67 0.31 7.37
CA ILE A 91 8.23 -0.05 6.01
C ILE A 91 9.43 -0.15 5.06
N LEU A 92 10.31 0.86 5.04
CA LEU A 92 11.47 0.87 4.16
C LEU A 92 12.43 -0.29 4.47
N SER A 93 12.67 -0.57 5.76
CA SER A 93 13.45 -1.72 6.20
C SER A 93 12.83 -3.03 5.74
N PHE A 94 11.52 -3.21 5.90
CA PHE A 94 10.81 -4.39 5.40
C PHE A 94 10.96 -4.56 3.88
N LEU A 95 10.77 -3.49 3.10
CA LEU A 95 10.89 -3.55 1.65
C LEU A 95 12.31 -3.93 1.21
N LYS A 96 13.32 -3.32 1.84
CA LYS A 96 14.73 -3.63 1.59
C LYS A 96 15.10 -5.07 1.94
N ASP A 97 14.70 -5.54 3.13
CA ASP A 97 15.04 -6.89 3.61
C ASP A 97 14.40 -7.98 2.73
N ASN A 98 13.27 -7.67 2.10
CA ASN A 98 12.58 -8.55 1.15
C ASN A 98 12.94 -8.28 -0.32
N LYS A 99 13.91 -7.41 -0.60
CA LYS A 99 14.42 -7.07 -1.95
C LYS A 99 13.36 -6.50 -2.89
N TYR A 100 12.43 -5.73 -2.36
CA TYR A 100 11.44 -4.99 -3.14
C TYR A 100 11.93 -3.59 -3.56
N ILE A 101 12.95 -3.07 -2.86
CA ILE A 101 13.70 -1.85 -3.18
C ILE A 101 15.18 -2.03 -2.83
#